data_AF-A1ZNJ8-F1
#
_entry.id   AF-A1ZNJ8-F1
#
_cell.length_a   1.000
_cell.length_b   1.000
_cell.length_c   1.000
_cell.angle_alpha   90.00
_cell.angle_beta   90.00
_cell.angle_gamma   90.00
#
_symmetry.space_group_name_H-M   'P 1'
#
loop_
_entity.id
_entity.type
_entity.pdbx_description
1 polymer ?
#
loop_
_entity_poly.entity_id
_entity_poly.type
_entity_poly.pdbx_seq_one_letter_code
_entity_poly.pdbx_strand_id
1 'polypeptide(L)'
;MAYYVNRVKFEDLHIVMSIYKQQGRPKEEVLSFFSQAKNQQIVATQYDTVAPIQVKQALKLANVEQRMVVLRGFAPEIIAQQLDATLLDSQSIKKTQTRWGKDLKPYTHSYTDTYALYKIASETLGLDGFWHWREPAIYFVKCECPSTDRLYYLYVPHEAAQNNDAIEAIAWTMRFNDQPLTKDQYLHLMYSET
;
A
#
# COMPACT_ATOMS: atom_id res chain seq x y z
N MET A 1 -26.18 -16.97 7.10
CA MET A 1 -25.66 -16.77 8.48
C MET A 1 -24.62 -15.68 8.41
N ALA A 2 -24.42 -14.90 9.47
CA ALA A 2 -23.50 -13.76 9.45
C ALA A 2 -22.25 -14.04 10.28
N TYR A 3 -21.10 -13.65 9.76
CA TYR A 3 -19.78 -13.75 10.38
C TYR A 3 -19.17 -12.34 10.47
N TYR A 4 -18.26 -12.09 11.40
CA TYR A 4 -17.72 -10.75 11.61
C TYR A 4 -16.20 -10.77 11.65
N VAL A 5 -15.58 -9.91 10.84
CA VAL A 5 -14.14 -9.64 10.87
C VAL A 5 -13.98 -8.14 11.08
N ASN A 6 -13.26 -7.72 12.12
CA ASN A 6 -13.10 -6.30 12.49
C ASN A 6 -14.42 -5.52 12.50
N ARG A 7 -15.48 -6.13 13.06
CA ARG A 7 -16.85 -5.57 13.15
C ARG A 7 -17.60 -5.43 11.81
N VAL A 8 -17.01 -5.85 10.70
CA VAL A 8 -17.68 -5.88 9.39
C VAL A 8 -18.29 -7.24 9.15
N LYS A 9 -19.56 -7.25 8.70
CA LYS A 9 -20.34 -8.46 8.43
C LYS A 9 -19.88 -9.13 7.13
N PHE A 10 -19.71 -10.44 7.15
CA PHE A 10 -19.50 -11.34 6.02
C PHE A 10 -20.58 -12.42 6.03
N GLU A 11 -20.96 -12.93 4.86
CA GLU A 11 -22.01 -13.96 4.74
C GLU A 11 -21.45 -15.35 4.42
N ASP A 12 -20.19 -15.41 4.00
CA ASP A 12 -19.49 -16.62 3.62
C ASP A 12 -18.36 -16.94 4.61
N LEU A 13 -18.49 -18.09 5.28
CA LEU A 13 -17.47 -18.59 6.21
C LEU A 13 -16.15 -18.92 5.50
N HIS A 14 -16.20 -19.34 4.24
CA HIS A 14 -15.01 -19.66 3.46
C HIS A 14 -14.16 -18.42 3.22
N ILE A 15 -14.80 -17.29 2.88
CA ILE A 15 -14.11 -15.98 2.78
C ILE A 15 -13.49 -15.62 4.14
N VAL A 16 -14.22 -15.76 5.24
CA VAL A 16 -13.69 -15.46 6.58
C VAL A 16 -12.48 -16.33 6.93
N MET A 17 -12.53 -17.62 6.64
CA MET A 17 -11.39 -18.52 6.84
C MET A 17 -10.19 -18.12 5.96
N SER A 18 -10.41 -17.76 4.69
CA SER A 18 -9.35 -17.30 3.80
C SER A 18 -8.68 -16.00 4.26
N ILE A 19 -9.44 -15.11 4.91
CA ILE A 19 -8.91 -13.88 5.54
C ILE A 19 -8.04 -14.24 6.74
N TYR A 20 -8.51 -15.10 7.65
CA TYR A 20 -7.69 -15.51 8.80
C TYR A 20 -6.43 -16.28 8.40
N LYS A 21 -6.52 -17.10 7.34
CA LYS A 21 -5.36 -17.77 6.75
C LYS A 21 -4.34 -16.77 6.21
N GLN A 22 -4.81 -15.73 5.52
CA GLN A 22 -3.96 -14.64 5.04
C GLN A 22 -3.30 -13.86 6.19
N GLN A 23 -3.99 -13.68 7.31
CA GLN A 23 -3.46 -13.06 8.53
C GLN A 23 -2.50 -13.96 9.31
N GLY A 24 -2.23 -15.18 8.84
CA GLY A 24 -1.33 -16.13 9.51
C GLY A 24 -1.89 -16.69 10.83
N ARG A 25 -3.21 -16.63 11.05
CA ARG A 25 -3.79 -17.12 12.31
C ARG A 25 -3.76 -18.65 12.37
N PRO A 26 -3.33 -19.25 13.49
CA PRO A 26 -3.38 -20.69 13.68
C PRO A 26 -4.83 -21.18 13.80
N LYS A 27 -5.05 -22.45 13.45
CA LYS A 27 -6.39 -23.06 13.39
C LYS A 27 -7.08 -23.06 14.74
N GLU A 28 -6.33 -23.30 15.81
CA GLU A 28 -6.80 -23.34 17.19
C GLU A 28 -7.38 -21.98 17.61
N GLU A 29 -6.70 -20.89 17.23
CA GLU A 29 -7.19 -19.53 17.46
C GLU A 29 -8.47 -19.27 16.66
N VAL A 30 -8.50 -19.64 15.38
CA VAL A 30 -9.68 -19.44 14.53
C VAL A 30 -10.88 -20.22 15.03
N LEU A 31 -10.70 -21.45 15.51
CA LEU A 31 -11.77 -22.25 16.13
C LEU A 31 -12.39 -21.53 17.34
N SER A 32 -11.57 -20.84 18.15
CA SER A 32 -12.03 -20.11 19.33
C SER A 32 -12.97 -18.94 19.01
N PHE A 33 -12.94 -18.42 17.77
CA PHE A 33 -13.82 -17.32 17.35
C PHE A 33 -15.26 -17.73 17.08
N PHE A 34 -15.53 -19.04 16.94
CA PHE A 34 -16.86 -19.54 16.61
C PHE A 34 -17.46 -20.31 17.78
N SER A 35 -18.62 -19.88 18.28
CA SER A 35 -19.33 -20.55 19.37
C SER A 35 -20.26 -21.68 18.91
N GLN A 36 -20.69 -21.65 17.65
CA GLN A 36 -21.61 -22.64 17.11
C GLN A 36 -20.86 -23.90 16.65
N ALA A 37 -21.26 -25.06 17.19
CA ALA A 37 -20.64 -26.35 16.88
C ALA A 37 -20.55 -26.65 15.36
N LYS A 38 -21.57 -26.28 14.59
CA LYS A 38 -21.57 -26.42 13.13
C LYS A 38 -20.43 -25.64 12.46
N ASN A 39 -20.17 -24.41 12.88
CA ASN A 39 -19.08 -23.60 12.32
C ASN A 39 -17.72 -24.12 12.76
N GLN A 40 -17.58 -24.53 14.01
CA GLN A 40 -16.36 -25.15 14.52
C GLN A 40 -16.01 -26.41 13.72
N GLN A 41 -16.99 -27.25 13.40
CA GLN A 41 -16.77 -28.44 12.57
C GLN A 41 -16.28 -28.06 11.15
N ILE A 42 -16.90 -27.06 10.52
CA ILE A 42 -16.49 -26.59 9.18
C ILE A 42 -15.03 -26.10 9.22
N VAL A 43 -14.69 -25.25 10.20
CA VAL A 43 -13.31 -24.75 10.37
C VAL A 43 -12.34 -25.90 10.65
N ALA A 44 -12.72 -26.84 11.53
CA ALA A 44 -11.89 -27.99 11.87
C ALA A 44 -11.58 -28.87 10.66
N THR A 45 -12.50 -28.98 9.70
CA THR A 45 -12.30 -29.81 8.50
C THR A 45 -11.63 -29.04 7.34
N GLN A 46 -11.93 -27.75 7.17
CA GLN A 46 -11.59 -27.02 5.94
C GLN A 46 -10.47 -25.97 6.09
N TYR A 47 -10.13 -25.55 7.31
CA TYR A 47 -9.17 -24.45 7.50
C TYR A 47 -7.74 -24.76 7.03
N ASP A 48 -7.35 -26.04 7.02
CA ASP A 48 -6.02 -26.43 6.57
C ASP A 48 -5.89 -26.39 5.04
N THR A 49 -7.01 -26.55 4.32
CA THR A 49 -7.07 -26.62 2.86
C THR A 49 -7.50 -25.31 2.19
N VAL A 50 -8.10 -24.37 2.94
CA VAL A 50 -8.46 -23.06 2.39
C VAL A 50 -7.21 -22.28 2.00
N ALA A 51 -7.23 -21.71 0.79
CA ALA A 51 -6.19 -20.80 0.35
C ALA A 51 -6.33 -19.44 1.06
N PRO A 52 -5.22 -18.75 1.39
CA PRO A 52 -5.29 -17.37 1.85
C PRO A 52 -5.92 -16.49 0.76
N ILE A 53 -6.76 -15.54 1.17
CA ILE A 53 -7.35 -14.59 0.24
C ILE A 53 -6.26 -13.79 -0.47
N GLN A 54 -6.43 -13.56 -1.77
CA GLN A 54 -5.54 -12.75 -2.60
C GLN A 54 -6.08 -11.32 -2.75
N VAL A 55 -5.20 -10.37 -3.04
CA VAL A 55 -5.55 -8.95 -3.25
C VAL A 55 -6.57 -8.78 -4.37
N LYS A 56 -6.40 -9.48 -5.50
CA LYS A 56 -7.37 -9.47 -6.61
C LYS A 56 -8.75 -10.00 -6.21
N GLN A 57 -8.82 -10.94 -5.26
CA GLN A 57 -10.08 -11.45 -4.72
C GLN A 57 -10.71 -10.44 -3.76
N ALA A 58 -9.90 -9.82 -2.91
CA ALA A 58 -10.33 -8.76 -2.00
C ALA A 58 -10.97 -7.60 -2.77
N LEU A 59 -10.39 -7.18 -3.90
CA LEU A 59 -10.95 -6.12 -4.76
C LEU A 59 -12.33 -6.47 -5.34
N LYS A 60 -12.64 -7.76 -5.52
CA LYS A 60 -13.92 -8.24 -6.08
C LYS A 60 -15.06 -8.31 -5.06
N LEU A 61 -14.79 -8.09 -3.76
CA LEU A 61 -15.87 -8.07 -2.76
C LEU A 61 -16.81 -6.90 -3.05
N ALA A 62 -18.12 -7.14 -3.11
CA ALA A 62 -19.10 -6.12 -3.51
C ALA A 62 -19.17 -4.95 -2.50
N ASN A 63 -19.06 -5.25 -1.20
CA ASN A 63 -19.17 -4.25 -0.14
C ASN A 63 -17.82 -3.53 0.10
N VAL A 64 -17.85 -2.19 0.11
CA VAL A 64 -16.66 -1.34 0.27
C VAL A 64 -15.96 -1.57 1.62
N GLU A 65 -16.72 -1.69 2.71
CA GLU A 65 -16.17 -1.88 4.05
C GLU A 65 -15.46 -3.24 4.17
N GLN A 66 -16.04 -4.28 3.57
CA GLN A 66 -15.41 -5.60 3.47
C GLN A 66 -14.09 -5.51 2.71
N ARG A 67 -14.06 -4.82 1.55
CA ARG A 67 -12.82 -4.58 0.79
C ARG A 67 -11.76 -3.91 1.66
N MET A 68 -12.11 -2.84 2.35
CA MET A 68 -11.18 -2.09 3.20
C MET A 68 -10.63 -2.93 4.35
N VAL A 69 -11.48 -3.69 5.04
CA VAL A 69 -11.05 -4.57 6.14
C VAL A 69 -10.07 -5.64 5.67
N VAL A 70 -10.32 -6.23 4.50
CA VAL A 70 -9.47 -7.27 3.93
C VAL A 70 -8.16 -6.67 3.41
N LEU A 71 -8.21 -5.59 2.63
CA LEU A 71 -7.02 -4.94 2.07
C LEU A 71 -6.08 -4.39 3.14
N ARG A 72 -6.60 -3.93 4.28
CA ARG A 72 -5.79 -3.51 5.44
C ARG A 72 -4.92 -4.64 6.01
N GLY A 73 -5.28 -5.90 5.76
CA GLY A 73 -4.50 -7.07 6.17
C GLY A 73 -3.25 -7.32 5.33
N PHE A 74 -3.08 -6.65 4.19
CA PHE A 74 -1.93 -6.83 3.30
C PHE A 74 -0.88 -5.74 3.50
N ALA A 75 0.38 -6.14 3.42
CA ALA A 75 1.48 -5.20 3.31
C ALA A 75 1.46 -4.52 1.91
N PRO A 76 1.80 -3.22 1.80
CA PRO A 76 1.79 -2.49 0.52
C PRO A 76 2.60 -3.16 -0.59
N GLU A 77 3.73 -3.80 -0.24
CA GLU A 77 4.59 -4.55 -1.16
C GLU A 77 3.82 -5.70 -1.82
N ILE A 78 3.03 -6.42 -1.02
CA ILE A 78 2.22 -7.55 -1.48
C ILE A 78 1.08 -7.06 -2.37
N ILE A 79 0.49 -5.91 -2.06
CA ILE A 79 -0.53 -5.28 -2.89
C ILE A 79 0.07 -4.92 -4.25
N ALA A 80 1.20 -4.21 -4.28
CA ALA A 80 1.87 -3.82 -5.52
C ALA A 80 2.25 -5.04 -6.37
N GLN A 81 2.79 -6.10 -5.75
CA GLN A 81 3.17 -7.33 -6.43
C GLN A 81 1.95 -8.05 -7.01
N GLN A 82 0.90 -8.27 -6.21
CA GLN A 82 -0.29 -8.99 -6.68
C GLN A 82 -1.14 -8.19 -7.67
N LEU A 83 -0.95 -6.88 -7.76
CA LEU A 83 -1.59 -6.02 -8.76
C LEU A 83 -0.71 -5.72 -9.96
N ASP A 84 0.38 -6.48 -10.15
CA ASP A 84 1.25 -6.39 -11.32
C ASP A 84 1.75 -4.95 -11.57
N ALA A 85 2.11 -4.25 -10.49
CA ALA A 85 2.57 -2.87 -10.56
C ALA A 85 3.82 -2.74 -11.45
N THR A 86 3.75 -1.88 -12.45
CA THR A 86 4.82 -1.61 -13.41
C THR A 86 5.65 -0.43 -12.94
N LEU A 87 6.97 -0.60 -12.86
CA LEU A 87 7.90 0.51 -12.60
C LEU A 87 7.95 1.41 -13.84
N LEU A 88 7.64 2.70 -13.65
CA LEU A 88 7.70 3.71 -14.71
C LEU A 88 9.04 4.44 -14.72
N ASP A 89 9.52 4.82 -13.53
CA ASP A 89 10.76 5.56 -13.36
C ASP A 89 11.34 5.36 -11.96
N SER A 90 12.66 5.51 -11.83
CA SER A 90 13.38 5.40 -10.56
C SER A 90 14.56 6.37 -10.54
N GLN A 91 14.48 7.38 -9.67
CA GLN A 91 15.49 8.42 -9.54
C GLN A 91 16.02 8.50 -8.12
N SER A 92 17.32 8.80 -7.99
CA SER A 92 17.98 8.97 -6.69
C SER A 92 18.54 10.38 -6.54
N ILE A 93 18.36 10.97 -5.36
CA ILE A 93 18.89 12.29 -5.00
C ILE A 93 19.86 12.13 -3.85
N LYS A 94 21.07 12.68 -4.03
CA LYS A 94 22.04 12.82 -2.94
C LYS A 94 21.68 14.06 -2.12
N LYS A 95 21.52 13.87 -0.82
CA LYS A 95 21.14 14.91 0.13
C LYS A 95 22.19 15.05 1.21
N THR A 96 22.37 16.27 1.68
CA THR A 96 23.26 16.60 2.78
C THR A 96 22.46 17.33 3.85
N GLN A 97 22.63 16.92 5.10
CA GLN A 97 22.01 17.60 6.23
C GLN A 97 23.05 17.82 7.33
N THR A 98 23.00 18.97 7.98
CA THR A 98 23.79 19.22 9.19
C THR A 98 23.12 18.53 10.37
N ARG A 99 23.84 17.59 11.00
CA ARG A 99 23.42 16.92 12.24
C ARG A 99 24.31 17.33 13.39
N TRP A 100 23.81 17.16 14.60
CA TRP A 100 24.54 17.49 15.83
C TRP A 100 25.02 16.21 16.50
N GLY A 101 26.34 16.13 16.74
CA GLY A 101 26.95 15.05 17.49
C GLY A 101 26.57 15.07 18.98
N LYS A 102 26.91 14.00 19.70
CA LYS A 102 26.71 13.92 21.16
C LYS A 102 27.48 15.00 21.93
N ASP A 103 28.53 15.55 21.33
CA ASP A 103 29.35 16.64 21.82
C ASP A 103 28.84 18.03 21.40
N LEU A 104 27.62 18.10 20.84
CA LEU A 104 27.02 19.31 20.28
C LEU A 104 27.87 19.98 19.19
N LYS A 105 28.70 19.22 18.47
CA LYS A 105 29.39 19.72 17.27
C LYS A 105 28.57 19.38 16.02
N PRO A 106 28.42 20.34 15.09
CA PRO A 106 27.77 20.06 13.82
C PRO A 106 28.67 19.16 12.97
N TYR A 107 28.06 18.20 12.28
CA TYR A 107 28.71 17.38 11.27
C TYR A 107 27.78 17.20 10.06
N THR A 108 28.38 17.05 8.88
CA THR A 108 27.63 16.82 7.65
C THR A 108 27.30 15.33 7.51
N HIS A 109 26.02 15.02 7.40
CA HIS A 109 25.54 13.69 7.08
C HIS A 109 25.01 13.65 5.65
N SER A 110 25.66 12.87 4.80
CA SER A 110 25.24 12.65 3.41
C SER A 110 24.50 11.32 3.30
N TYR A 111 23.38 11.32 2.58
CA TYR A 111 22.58 10.13 2.33
C TYR A 111 21.96 10.21 0.92
N THR A 112 21.49 9.07 0.42
CA THR A 112 20.88 8.99 -0.92
C THR A 112 19.45 8.48 -0.76
N ASP A 113 18.49 9.29 -1.19
CA ASP A 113 17.09 8.88 -1.26
C ASP A 113 16.77 8.41 -2.67
N THR A 114 16.07 7.28 -2.78
CA THR A 114 15.59 6.75 -4.06
C THR A 114 14.07 6.76 -4.09
N TYR A 115 13.54 7.31 -5.18
CA TYR A 115 12.11 7.41 -5.45
C TYR A 115 11.79 6.57 -6.68
N ALA A 116 10.85 5.64 -6.54
CA ALA A 116 10.42 4.77 -7.62
C ALA A 116 8.93 4.95 -7.88
N LEU A 117 8.58 5.43 -9.08
CA LEU A 117 7.21 5.65 -9.52
C LEU A 117 6.66 4.38 -10.18
N TYR A 118 5.49 3.94 -9.75
CA TYR A 118 4.81 2.77 -10.27
C TYR A 118 3.42 3.09 -10.81
N LYS A 119 2.96 2.27 -11.76
CA LYS A 119 1.61 2.25 -12.31
C LYS A 119 0.97 0.89 -12.10
N ILE A 120 -0.28 0.87 -11.67
CA ILE A 120 -1.17 -0.30 -11.71
C ILE A 120 -2.23 -0.03 -12.76
N ALA A 121 -2.36 -0.95 -13.70
CA ALA A 121 -3.30 -0.85 -14.81
C ALA A 121 -4.75 -1.12 -14.37
N SER A 122 -5.71 -0.54 -15.08
CA SER A 122 -7.15 -0.64 -14.81
C SER A 122 -7.67 -2.08 -14.83
N GLU A 123 -7.11 -2.88 -15.73
CA GLU A 123 -7.51 -4.26 -15.99
C GLU A 123 -7.23 -5.12 -14.75
N THR A 124 -6.10 -4.87 -14.09
CA THR A 124 -5.73 -5.59 -12.87
C THR A 124 -6.64 -5.24 -11.68
N LEU A 125 -7.27 -4.07 -11.72
CA LEU A 125 -8.21 -3.61 -10.70
C LEU A 125 -9.63 -4.12 -10.94
N GLY A 126 -9.89 -4.76 -12.09
CA GLY A 126 -11.24 -5.20 -12.49
C GLY A 126 -12.16 -4.01 -12.80
N LEU A 127 -11.60 -2.90 -13.26
CA LEU A 127 -12.33 -1.67 -13.64
C LEU A 127 -12.62 -1.58 -15.14
N ASP A 128 -12.51 -2.71 -15.85
CA ASP A 128 -12.78 -2.80 -17.29
C ASP A 128 -14.21 -2.34 -17.59
N GLY A 129 -14.35 -1.27 -18.39
CA GLY A 129 -15.64 -0.79 -18.88
C GLY A 129 -16.20 0.49 -18.25
N PHE A 130 -15.49 1.16 -17.34
CA PHE A 130 -15.87 2.52 -16.92
C PHE A 130 -15.42 3.57 -17.96
N TRP A 131 -16.39 4.14 -18.68
CA TRP A 131 -16.34 5.37 -19.50
C TRP A 131 -15.02 5.69 -20.24
N HIS A 132 -15.07 5.58 -21.58
CA HIS A 132 -13.99 5.66 -22.59
C HIS A 132 -13.15 6.96 -22.72
N TRP A 133 -12.90 7.72 -21.65
CA TRP A 133 -12.16 8.99 -21.76
C TRP A 133 -10.89 9.11 -20.91
N ARG A 134 -10.65 8.21 -19.95
CA ARG A 134 -9.36 8.01 -19.28
C ARG A 134 -9.25 6.56 -18.78
N GLU A 135 -8.17 5.85 -19.09
CA GLU A 135 -7.84 4.58 -18.43
C GLU A 135 -7.66 4.84 -16.93
N PRO A 136 -8.48 4.26 -16.03
CA PRO A 136 -8.33 4.46 -14.60
C PRO A 136 -7.13 3.65 -14.09
N ALA A 137 -5.93 4.22 -14.19
CA ALA A 137 -4.71 3.69 -13.61
C ALA A 137 -4.47 4.28 -12.22
N ILE A 138 -3.89 3.47 -11.33
CA ILE A 138 -3.42 3.92 -10.02
C ILE A 138 -1.92 4.14 -10.10
N TYR A 139 -1.45 5.27 -9.57
CA TYR A 139 -0.05 5.62 -9.51
C TYR A 139 0.39 5.77 -8.05
N PHE A 140 1.61 5.33 -7.74
CA PHE A 140 2.20 5.55 -6.44
C PHE A 140 3.71 5.68 -6.53
N VAL A 141 4.29 6.45 -5.60
CA VAL A 141 5.73 6.54 -5.42
C VAL A 141 6.14 5.72 -4.21
N LYS A 142 7.11 4.82 -4.42
CA LYS A 142 7.81 4.11 -3.37
C LYS A 142 9.02 4.94 -2.94
N CYS A 143 9.16 5.17 -1.63
CA CYS A 143 10.33 5.82 -1.05
C CYS A 143 10.66 5.25 0.33
N GLU A 144 11.91 5.43 0.75
CA GLU A 144 12.38 5.06 2.09
C GLU A 144 12.57 6.32 2.93
N CYS A 145 12.12 6.29 4.17
CA CYS A 145 12.40 7.35 5.12
C CYS A 145 13.75 7.10 5.81
N PRO A 146 14.76 7.95 5.59
CA PRO A 146 16.15 7.73 6.04
C PRO A 146 16.33 7.86 7.56
N SER A 147 15.32 8.34 8.29
CA SER A 147 15.37 8.47 9.76
C SER A 147 14.72 7.29 10.49
N THR A 148 13.89 6.50 9.79
CA THR A 148 13.13 5.40 10.41
C THR A 148 13.28 4.06 9.67
N ASP A 149 13.98 4.03 8.54
CA ASP A 149 14.13 2.88 7.64
C ASP A 149 12.77 2.28 7.25
N ARG A 150 11.75 3.14 7.11
CA ARG A 150 10.38 2.74 6.75
C ARG A 150 10.16 2.97 5.27
N LEU A 151 9.56 1.99 4.60
CA LEU A 151 9.10 2.11 3.23
C LEU A 151 7.70 2.71 3.19
N TYR A 152 7.54 3.69 2.31
CA TYR A 152 6.28 4.37 2.05
C TYR A 152 5.86 4.14 0.60
N TYR A 153 4.55 3.99 0.42
CA TYR A 153 3.88 3.81 -0.86
C TYR A 153 2.83 4.92 -0.96
N LEU A 154 3.22 6.05 -1.53
CA LEU A 154 2.41 7.26 -1.55
C LEU A 154 1.64 7.33 -2.86
N TYR A 155 0.32 7.24 -2.79
CA TYR A 155 -0.53 7.40 -3.98
C TYR A 155 -0.45 8.82 -4.52
N VAL A 156 -0.32 8.94 -5.83
CA VAL A 156 -0.28 10.21 -6.55
C VAL A 156 -1.35 10.20 -7.64
N PRO A 157 -1.95 11.36 -7.96
CA PRO A 157 -2.90 11.45 -9.05
C PRO A 157 -2.20 11.24 -10.40
N HIS A 158 -2.99 10.93 -11.43
CA HIS A 158 -2.48 10.76 -12.78
C HIS A 158 -1.66 11.97 -13.25
N GLU A 159 -2.12 13.19 -12.96
CA GLU A 159 -1.46 14.44 -13.33
C GLU A 159 -0.01 14.52 -12.81
N ALA A 160 0.26 14.03 -11.61
CA ALA A 160 1.60 14.02 -11.02
C ALA A 160 2.51 12.91 -11.59
N ALA A 161 1.94 11.95 -12.31
CA ALA A 161 2.65 10.83 -12.92
C ALA A 161 2.72 10.93 -14.46
N GLN A 162 2.12 11.95 -15.08
CA GLN A 162 2.00 12.10 -16.53
C GLN A 162 3.34 12.08 -17.26
N ASN A 163 4.36 12.69 -16.65
CA ASN A 163 5.70 12.78 -17.24
C ASN A 163 6.57 11.54 -16.96
N ASN A 164 6.04 10.52 -16.27
CA ASN A 164 6.79 9.37 -15.78
C ASN A 164 8.07 9.78 -15.04
N ASP A 165 7.94 10.73 -14.11
CA ASP A 165 9.07 11.28 -13.36
C ASP A 165 8.85 11.07 -11.86
N ALA A 166 9.70 10.23 -11.25
CA ALA A 166 9.59 9.89 -9.84
C ALA A 166 9.85 11.07 -8.90
N ILE A 167 10.69 12.04 -9.31
CA ILE A 167 10.95 13.24 -8.51
C ILE A 167 9.77 14.21 -8.57
N GLU A 168 9.17 14.39 -9.74
CA GLU A 168 7.94 15.18 -9.87
C GLU A 168 6.80 14.57 -9.02
N ALA A 169 6.65 13.25 -9.09
CA ALA A 169 5.62 12.55 -8.33
C ALA A 169 5.83 12.66 -6.81
N ILE A 170 7.06 12.51 -6.29
CA ILE A 170 7.30 12.73 -4.84
C ILE A 170 7.15 14.21 -4.46
N ALA A 171 7.57 15.15 -5.31
CA ALA A 171 7.42 16.58 -5.06
C ALA A 171 5.93 16.93 -4.83
N TRP A 172 5.04 16.35 -5.65
CA TRP A 172 3.59 16.54 -5.50
C TRP A 172 3.05 16.12 -4.13
N THR A 173 3.64 15.12 -3.48
CA THR A 173 3.21 14.65 -2.15
C THR A 173 3.53 15.64 -1.03
N MET A 174 4.45 16.58 -1.27
CA MET A 174 4.83 17.62 -0.33
C MET A 174 4.03 18.89 -0.61
N ARG A 175 3.57 19.56 0.46
CA ARG A 175 2.73 20.75 0.34
C ARG A 175 3.35 21.95 1.03
N PHE A 176 3.23 23.11 0.38
CA PHE A 176 3.51 24.41 0.96
C PHE A 176 2.31 25.33 0.69
N ASN A 177 1.70 25.90 1.73
CA ASN A 177 0.47 26.70 1.64
C ASN A 177 -0.65 25.99 0.83
N ASP A 178 -0.91 24.72 1.16
CA ASP A 178 -1.87 23.82 0.50
C ASP A 178 -1.61 23.49 -0.98
N GLN A 179 -0.56 24.04 -1.59
CA GLN A 179 -0.16 23.71 -2.96
C GLN A 179 0.91 22.62 -2.99
N PRO A 180 0.81 21.64 -3.90
CA PRO A 180 1.87 20.65 -4.11
C PRO A 180 3.14 21.34 -4.62
N LEU A 181 4.31 20.83 -4.25
CA LEU A 181 5.56 21.33 -4.79
C LEU A 181 5.75 20.89 -6.25
N THR A 182 6.36 21.76 -7.04
CA THR A 182 6.96 21.38 -8.34
C THR A 182 8.28 20.64 -8.14
N LYS A 183 8.72 19.90 -9.16
CA LYS A 183 10.03 19.24 -9.18
C LYS A 183 11.17 20.21 -8.84
N ASP A 184 11.19 21.39 -9.45
CA ASP A 184 12.26 22.37 -9.25
C ASP A 184 12.26 22.92 -7.82
N GLN A 185 11.09 23.22 -7.25
CA GLN A 185 10.97 23.65 -5.86
C GLN A 185 11.45 22.57 -4.89
N TYR A 186 11.08 21.32 -5.14
CA TYR A 186 11.50 20.18 -4.33
C TYR A 186 13.01 19.96 -4.40
N LEU A 187 13.60 19.98 -5.60
CA LEU A 187 15.04 19.87 -5.77
C LEU A 187 15.76 21.03 -5.09
N HIS A 188 15.25 22.26 -5.25
CA HIS A 188 15.82 23.42 -4.56
C HIS A 188 15.84 23.20 -3.06
N LEU A 189 14.73 22.83 -2.43
CA LEU A 189 14.67 22.53 -0.99
C LEU A 189 15.67 21.45 -0.56
N MET A 190 15.83 20.40 -1.35
CA MET A 190 16.73 19.30 -1.04
C MET A 190 18.21 19.63 -1.22
N TYR A 191 18.53 20.64 -2.05
CA TYR A 191 19.89 21.13 -2.25
C TYR A 191 20.19 22.42 -1.48
N SER A 192 19.18 23.13 -0.96
CA SER A 192 19.31 24.44 -0.31
C SER A 192 19.36 24.39 1.21
N GLU A 193 19.43 23.22 1.84
CA GLU A 193 19.81 23.12 3.25
C GLU A 193 21.33 23.33 3.39
N THR A 194 21.73 24.61 3.38
CA THR A 194 23.03 25.11 3.88
C THR A 194 23.06 25.12 5.40
#